data_AF-Q9Z741-F1
#
_entry.id   AF-Q9Z741-F1
#
_cell.length_a   1.000
_cell.length_b   1.000
_cell.length_c   1.000
_cell.angle_alpha   90.00
_cell.angle_beta   90.00
_cell.angle_gamma   90.00
#
_symmetry.space_group_name_H-M   'P 1'
#
loop_
_entity.id
_entity.type
_entity.pdbx_description
1 polymer ?
#
loop_
_entity_poly.entity_id
_entity_poly.type
_entity_poly.pdbx_seq_one_letter_code
_entity_poly.pdbx_strand_id
1 'polypeptide(L)'
;MGYVFYVIAGSIFLGISLGAYCQLYYSVKSVLFSWYLLTVYALEKRHALLALSQLVGEEDAQSQKEIDFLSQCDKLSWRAFLKNSYEIIPTFKEMEDLLSERVQGFLESIETIAEHDRAILCIENFWASKNLFDFEIAAYEEAVEKYLKLRQRAPLRLASKLFRFLDVPSIRFSS
;
A
#
# COMPACT_ATOMS: atom_id res chain seq x y z
N MET A 1 -24.16 -47.86 5.61
CA MET A 1 -22.70 -47.66 5.60
C MET A 1 -22.25 -46.60 4.59
N GLY A 2 -22.64 -46.66 3.30
CA GLY A 2 -22.22 -45.68 2.28
C GLY A 2 -22.54 -44.21 2.62
N TYR A 3 -23.75 -43.90 3.09
CA TYR A 3 -24.15 -42.52 3.46
C TYR A 3 -23.28 -41.90 4.56
N VAL A 4 -22.86 -42.68 5.56
CA VAL A 4 -22.02 -42.19 6.67
C VAL A 4 -20.64 -41.78 6.14
N PHE A 5 -20.08 -42.54 5.19
CA PHE A 5 -18.82 -42.21 4.55
C PHE A 5 -18.91 -40.91 3.74
N TYR A 6 -20.00 -40.69 3.00
CA TYR A 6 -20.22 -39.44 2.27
C TYR A 6 -20.35 -38.22 3.19
N VAL A 7 -21.06 -38.35 4.32
CA VAL A 7 -21.18 -37.24 5.28
C VAL A 7 -19.82 -36.89 5.89
N ILE A 8 -19.05 -37.89 6.32
CA ILE A 8 -17.72 -37.67 6.91
C ILE A 8 -16.77 -37.03 5.88
N ALA A 9 -16.70 -37.57 4.67
CA ALA A 9 -15.86 -37.03 3.60
C ALA A 9 -16.27 -35.59 3.22
N GLY A 10 -17.57 -35.30 3.15
CA GLY A 10 -18.10 -33.97 2.88
C GLY A 10 -17.74 -32.96 3.97
N SER A 11 -17.88 -33.32 5.24
CA SER A 11 -17.50 -32.46 6.37
C SER A 11 -16.01 -32.13 6.38
N ILE A 12 -15.14 -33.12 6.09
CA ILE A 12 -13.70 -32.91 5.97
C ILE A 12 -13.39 -31.93 4.82
N PHE A 13 -14.01 -32.12 3.66
CA PHE A 13 -13.79 -31.25 2.50
C PHE A 13 -14.24 -29.81 2.74
N LEU A 14 -15.38 -29.62 3.40
CA LEU A 14 -15.87 -28.29 3.80
C LEU A 14 -14.93 -27.63 4.82
N GLY A 15 -14.44 -28.38 5.81
CA GLY A 15 -13.48 -27.89 6.79
C GLY A 15 -12.17 -27.42 6.15
N ILE A 16 -11.63 -28.21 5.22
CA ILE A 16 -10.42 -27.85 4.45
C ILE A 16 -10.68 -26.59 3.60
N SER A 17 -11.83 -26.51 2.93
CA SER A 17 -12.19 -25.38 2.07
C SER A 17 -12.37 -24.08 2.88
N LEU A 18 -13.00 -24.16 4.05
CA LEU A 18 -13.18 -23.03 4.95
C LEU A 18 -11.82 -22.57 5.54
N GLY A 19 -10.99 -23.50 5.99
CA GLY A 19 -9.63 -23.18 6.46
C GLY A 19 -8.80 -22.49 5.38
N ALA A 20 -8.85 -22.98 4.15
CA ALA A 20 -8.19 -22.37 3.01
C ALA A 20 -8.72 -20.95 2.71
N TYR A 21 -10.04 -20.75 2.79
CA TYR A 21 -10.66 -19.43 2.66
C TYR A 21 -10.15 -18.46 3.74
N CYS A 22 -10.21 -18.85 5.02
CA CYS A 22 -9.78 -18.02 6.13
C CYS A 22 -8.30 -17.64 6.01
N GLN A 23 -7.45 -18.59 5.60
CA GLN A 23 -6.02 -18.34 5.40
C GLN A 23 -5.75 -17.32 4.28
N LEU A 24 -6.42 -17.47 3.13
CA LEU A 24 -6.30 -16.50 2.02
C LEU A 24 -6.86 -15.14 2.42
N TYR A 25 -8.00 -15.11 3.11
CA TYR A 25 -8.64 -13.88 3.58
C TYR A 25 -7.73 -13.10 4.52
N TYR A 26 -7.15 -13.77 5.52
CA TYR A 26 -6.22 -13.15 6.44
C TYR A 26 -4.98 -12.60 5.72
N SER A 27 -4.43 -13.38 4.78
CA SER A 27 -3.27 -12.95 4.01
C SER A 27 -3.55 -11.71 3.15
N VAL A 28 -4.71 -11.65 2.48
CA VAL A 28 -5.12 -10.47 1.72
C VAL A 28 -5.35 -9.28 2.65
N LYS A 29 -5.95 -9.50 3.83
CA LYS A 29 -6.15 -8.44 4.82
C LYS A 29 -4.84 -7.84 5.31
N SER A 30 -3.79 -8.65 5.46
CA SER A 30 -2.44 -8.17 5.77
C SER A 30 -1.93 -7.23 4.67
N VAL A 31 -2.04 -7.62 3.39
CA VAL A 31 -1.63 -6.78 2.25
C VAL A 31 -2.37 -5.44 2.25
N LEU A 32 -3.69 -5.49 2.49
CA LEU A 32 -4.53 -4.29 2.49
C LEU A 32 -4.23 -3.35 3.66
N PHE A 33 -3.88 -3.90 4.81
CA PHE A 33 -3.53 -3.11 5.98
C PHE A 33 -2.20 -2.38 5.76
N SER A 34 -1.19 -3.08 5.26
CA SER A 34 0.09 -2.45 4.91
C SER A 34 -0.06 -1.42 3.79
N TRP A 35 -0.89 -1.70 2.78
CA TRP A 35 -1.22 -0.71 1.75
C TRP A 35 -1.86 0.56 2.31
N TYR A 36 -2.80 0.41 3.26
CA TYR A 36 -3.44 1.53 3.91
C TYR A 36 -2.41 2.41 4.65
N LEU A 37 -1.54 1.79 5.45
CA LEU A 37 -0.47 2.52 6.15
C LEU A 37 0.49 3.22 5.18
N LEU A 38 0.91 2.56 4.10
CA LEU A 38 1.73 3.17 3.06
C LEU A 38 1.05 4.41 2.45
N THR A 39 -0.24 4.32 2.18
CA THR A 39 -1.01 5.44 1.59
C THR A 39 -1.09 6.62 2.57
N VAL A 40 -1.30 6.35 3.86
CA VAL A 40 -1.33 7.38 4.92
C VAL A 40 0.02 8.08 5.03
N TYR A 41 1.12 7.34 5.18
CA TYR A 41 2.45 7.96 5.29
C TYR A 41 2.86 8.68 4.00
N ALA A 42 2.42 8.18 2.84
CA ALA A 42 2.62 8.88 1.58
C ALA A 42 1.87 10.22 1.52
N LEU A 43 0.62 10.27 1.98
CA LEU A 43 -0.16 11.50 2.09
C LEU A 43 0.50 12.50 3.04
N GLU A 44 0.94 12.05 4.21
CA GLU A 44 1.62 12.92 5.19
C GLU A 44 2.89 13.55 4.60
N LYS A 45 3.71 12.78 3.87
CA LYS A 45 4.85 13.31 3.11
C LYS A 45 4.45 14.42 2.14
N ARG A 46 3.40 14.20 1.33
CA ARG A 46 2.99 15.21 0.33
C ARG A 46 2.37 16.44 0.97
N HIS A 47 1.63 16.30 2.07
CA HIS A 47 1.13 17.44 2.83
C HIS A 47 2.25 18.26 3.45
N ALA A 48 3.28 17.61 3.99
CA ALA A 48 4.46 18.29 4.51
C ALA A 48 5.21 19.08 3.41
N LEU A 49 5.37 18.49 2.23
CA LEU A 49 5.98 19.16 1.08
C LEU A 49 5.15 20.33 0.55
N LEU A 50 3.83 20.15 0.43
CA LEU A 50 2.94 21.23 -0.02
C LEU A 50 2.95 22.40 0.97
N ALA A 51 2.98 22.12 2.28
CA ALA A 51 3.13 23.15 3.29
C ALA A 51 4.49 23.86 3.18
N LEU A 52 5.56 23.12 2.90
CA LEU A 52 6.89 23.69 2.67
C LEU A 52 6.92 24.57 1.42
N SER A 53 6.32 24.14 0.31
CA SER A 53 6.26 24.92 -0.94
C SER A 53 5.54 26.26 -0.74
N GLN A 54 4.45 26.25 0.04
CA GLN A 54 3.70 27.46 0.40
C GLN A 54 4.55 28.45 1.20
N LEU A 55 5.46 27.96 2.06
CA LEU A 55 6.41 28.81 2.81
C LEU A 55 7.52 29.38 1.92
N VAL A 56 7.93 28.64 0.88
CA VAL A 56 8.90 29.11 -0.14
C VAL A 56 8.24 30.11 -1.11
N GLY A 57 6.91 30.10 -1.22
CA GLY A 57 6.17 30.90 -2.20
C GLY A 57 6.12 30.26 -3.59
N GLU A 58 6.39 28.96 -3.68
CA GLU A 58 6.34 28.18 -4.92
C GLU A 58 5.05 27.34 -5.00
N GLU A 59 4.48 27.28 -6.20
CA GLU A 59 3.28 26.50 -6.48
C GLU A 59 3.67 25.03 -6.78
N ASP A 60 3.36 24.12 -5.85
CA ASP A 60 3.60 22.68 -6.04
C ASP A 60 2.34 21.96 -6.55
N ALA A 61 2.01 22.23 -7.82
CA ALA A 61 0.87 21.60 -8.49
C ALA A 61 1.02 20.06 -8.59
N GLN A 62 2.25 19.54 -8.52
CA GLN A 62 2.51 18.10 -8.58
C GLN A 62 2.15 17.40 -7.28
N SER A 63 2.58 17.93 -6.13
CA SER A 63 2.17 17.38 -4.82
C SER A 63 0.66 17.43 -4.63
N GLN A 64 -0.02 18.47 -5.12
CA GLN A 64 -1.49 18.53 -5.07
C GLN A 64 -2.14 17.39 -5.88
N LYS A 65 -1.68 17.13 -7.11
CA LYS A 65 -2.18 16.00 -7.93
C LYS A 65 -1.95 14.66 -7.26
N GLU A 66 -0.79 14.48 -6.64
CA GLU A 66 -0.47 13.25 -5.91
C GLU A 66 -1.34 13.07 -4.67
N ILE A 67 -1.60 14.14 -3.91
CA ILE A 67 -2.55 14.13 -2.80
C ILE A 67 -3.93 13.71 -3.28
N ASP A 68 -4.41 14.26 -4.40
CA ASP A 68 -5.73 13.92 -4.94
C ASP A 68 -5.79 12.44 -5.35
N PHE A 69 -4.75 11.93 -6.01
CA PHE A 69 -4.64 10.51 -6.36
C PHE A 69 -4.61 9.60 -5.13
N LEU A 70 -3.77 9.90 -4.14
CA LEU A 70 -3.63 9.10 -2.93
C LEU A 70 -4.92 9.15 -2.07
N SER A 71 -5.56 10.31 -2.00
CA SER A 71 -6.85 10.48 -1.30
C SER A 71 -7.98 9.69 -1.96
N GLN A 72 -7.94 9.51 -3.29
CA GLN A 72 -8.86 8.62 -3.97
C GLN A 72 -8.56 7.16 -3.64
N CYS A 73 -7.28 6.78 -3.60
CA CYS A 73 -6.84 5.42 -3.27
C CYS A 73 -7.22 5.01 -1.84
N ASP A 74 -7.08 5.92 -0.87
CA ASP A 74 -7.45 5.69 0.54
C ASP A 74 -8.94 5.38 0.71
N LYS A 75 -9.80 5.99 -0.12
CA LYS A 75 -11.25 5.79 -0.10
C LYS A 75 -11.71 4.52 -0.81
N LEU A 76 -10.81 3.81 -1.52
CA LEU A 76 -11.19 2.61 -2.26
C LEU A 76 -11.52 1.46 -1.31
N SER A 77 -12.64 0.79 -1.59
CA SER A 77 -12.88 -0.52 -0.97
C SER A 77 -11.75 -1.48 -1.35
N TRP A 78 -11.41 -2.40 -0.44
CA TRP A 78 -10.34 -3.37 -0.70
C TRP A 78 -10.51 -4.18 -2.00
N ARG A 79 -11.75 -4.47 -2.41
CA ARG A 79 -12.03 -5.16 -3.67
C ARG A 79 -11.71 -4.29 -4.88
N ALA A 80 -12.03 -3.00 -4.79
CA ALA A 80 -11.72 -2.03 -5.84
C ALA A 80 -10.21 -1.82 -5.95
N PHE A 81 -9.51 -1.69 -4.82
CA PHE A 81 -8.06 -1.66 -4.81
C PHE A 81 -7.45 -2.88 -5.50
N LEU A 82 -7.81 -4.11 -5.09
CA LEU A 82 -7.25 -5.31 -5.69
C LEU A 82 -7.51 -5.39 -7.21
N LYS A 83 -8.70 -4.97 -7.66
CA LYS A 83 -9.06 -4.95 -9.08
C LYS A 83 -8.19 -3.98 -9.89
N ASN A 84 -7.86 -2.82 -9.32
CA ASN A 84 -7.12 -1.76 -9.98
C ASN A 84 -5.63 -1.73 -9.57
N SER A 85 -5.18 -2.73 -8.82
CA SER A 85 -3.85 -2.75 -8.19
C SER A 85 -2.70 -2.68 -9.19
N TYR A 86 -2.89 -3.26 -10.38
CA TYR A 86 -1.94 -3.21 -11.49
C TYR A 86 -1.78 -1.82 -12.14
N GLU A 87 -2.68 -0.89 -11.86
CA GLU A 87 -2.55 0.51 -12.29
C GLU A 87 -2.10 1.39 -11.12
N ILE A 88 -2.71 1.19 -9.94
CA ILE A 88 -2.44 1.98 -8.73
C ILE A 88 -1.00 1.83 -8.26
N ILE A 89 -0.49 0.60 -8.12
CA ILE A 89 0.80 0.35 -7.47
C ILE A 89 1.98 0.82 -8.32
N PRO A 90 2.03 0.60 -9.66
CA PRO A 90 3.08 1.19 -10.49
C PRO A 90 3.07 2.71 -10.46
N THR A 91 1.89 3.33 -10.60
CA THR A 91 1.75 4.79 -10.56
C THR A 91 2.24 5.33 -9.22
N PHE A 92 1.87 4.66 -8.12
CA PHE A 92 2.32 5.02 -6.78
C PHE A 92 3.84 4.91 -6.63
N LYS A 93 4.46 3.86 -7.19
CA LYS A 93 5.91 3.72 -7.21
C LYS A 93 6.58 4.86 -7.98
N GLU A 94 6.10 5.19 -9.17
CA GLU A 94 6.65 6.30 -9.96
C GLU A 94 6.60 7.63 -9.19
N MET A 95 5.51 7.89 -8.45
CA MET A 95 5.39 9.08 -7.59
C MET A 95 6.41 9.11 -6.45
N GLU A 96 6.77 7.95 -5.90
CA GLU A 96 7.79 7.84 -4.86
C GLU A 96 9.21 7.98 -5.41
N ASP A 97 9.48 7.41 -6.58
CA ASP A 97 10.78 7.52 -7.25
C ASP A 97 11.10 8.99 -7.59
N LEU A 98 10.10 9.76 -8.04
CA LEU A 98 10.23 11.19 -8.38
C LEU A 98 10.17 12.13 -7.16
N LEU A 99 9.89 11.62 -5.95
CA LEU A 99 9.76 12.46 -4.76
C LEU A 99 11.10 13.06 -4.32
N SER A 100 12.18 12.27 -4.43
CA SER A 100 13.50 12.64 -3.93
C SER A 100 14.06 13.90 -4.62
N GLU A 101 13.88 14.00 -5.94
CA GLU A 101 14.33 15.15 -6.73
C GLU A 101 13.60 16.44 -6.32
N ARG A 102 12.29 16.35 -6.04
CA ARG A 102 11.49 17.50 -5.59
C ARG A 102 11.88 17.97 -4.20
N VAL A 103 12.10 17.03 -3.28
CA VAL A 103 12.54 17.35 -1.92
C VAL A 103 13.87 18.11 -1.96
N GLN A 104 14.80 17.68 -2.81
CA GLN A 104 16.08 18.37 -2.97
C GLN A 104 15.90 19.82 -3.44
N GLY A 105 15.02 20.06 -4.42
CA GLY A 105 14.71 21.42 -4.88
C GLY A 105 14.21 22.34 -3.74
N PHE A 106 13.32 21.85 -2.89
CA PHE A 106 12.82 22.65 -1.76
C PHE A 106 13.85 22.86 -0.64
N LEU A 107 14.74 21.88 -0.41
CA LEU A 107 15.82 22.02 0.57
C LEU A 107 16.86 23.06 0.13
N GLU A 108 17.15 23.17 -1.16
CA GLU A 108 18.06 24.20 -1.71
C GLU A 108 17.49 25.62 -1.54
N SER A 109 16.17 25.77 -1.62
CA SER A 109 15.49 27.08 -1.43
C SER A 109 15.30 27.46 0.04
N ILE A 110 15.65 26.60 1.00
CA ILE A 110 15.21 26.75 2.40
C ILE A 110 15.92 27.86 3.17
N GLU A 111 17.14 28.19 2.77
CA GLU A 111 17.93 29.28 3.35
C GLU A 111 17.29 30.65 3.12
N THR A 112 16.35 30.75 2.16
CA THR A 112 15.68 32.00 1.79
C THR A 112 14.36 32.24 2.54
N ILE A 113 13.89 31.28 3.35
CA ILE A 113 12.58 31.33 4.01
C ILE A 113 12.63 32.17 5.29
N ALA A 114 11.72 33.14 5.42
CA ALA A 114 11.63 34.00 6.61
C ALA A 114 11.12 33.27 7.88
N GLU A 115 10.27 32.25 7.71
CA GLU A 115 9.68 31.46 8.80
C GLU A 115 10.42 30.12 9.04
N HIS A 116 11.71 30.19 9.39
CA HIS A 116 12.58 29.01 9.55
C HIS A 116 12.02 27.92 10.47
N ASP A 117 11.45 28.27 11.63
CA ASP A 117 10.93 27.28 12.58
C ASP A 117 9.80 26.42 11.98
N ARG A 118 8.93 27.03 11.16
CA ARG A 118 7.86 26.30 10.47
C ARG A 118 8.39 25.45 9.34
N ALA A 119 9.36 25.96 8.58
CA ALA A 119 10.02 25.20 7.52
C ALA A 119 10.73 23.96 8.09
N ILE A 120 11.43 24.09 9.22
CA ILE A 120 12.07 22.98 9.93
C ILE A 120 11.03 21.94 10.35
N LEU A 121 9.92 22.36 10.96
CA LEU A 121 8.85 21.45 11.36
C LEU A 121 8.27 20.67 10.16
N CYS A 122 8.08 21.32 9.01
CA CYS A 122 7.62 20.65 7.78
C CYS A 122 8.62 19.59 7.30
N ILE A 123 9.92 19.89 7.32
CA ILE A 123 10.97 18.92 6.98
C ILE A 123 11.00 17.75 7.96
N GLU A 124 10.91 18.02 9.26
CA GLU A 124 10.91 16.98 10.29
C GLU A 124 9.73 16.03 10.10
N ASN A 125 8.53 16.58 9.87
CA ASN A 125 7.33 15.79 9.58
C ASN A 125 7.50 14.97 8.29
N PHE A 126 8.10 15.55 7.24
CA PHE A 126 8.39 14.84 6.00
C PHE A 126 9.31 13.64 6.26
N TRP A 127 10.45 13.83 6.93
CA TRP A 127 11.40 12.75 7.19
C TRP A 127 10.88 11.71 8.18
N ALA A 128 10.12 12.12 9.19
CA ALA A 128 9.44 11.19 10.09
C ALA A 128 8.50 10.27 9.30
N SER A 129 7.68 10.86 8.41
CA SER A 129 6.76 10.12 7.55
C SER A 129 7.51 9.24 6.54
N LYS A 130 8.65 9.70 6.00
CA LYS A 130 9.52 8.92 5.11
C LYS A 130 10.09 7.69 5.81
N ASN A 131 10.56 7.83 7.05
CA ASN A 131 11.09 6.69 7.80
C ASN A 131 10.01 5.65 8.10
N LEU A 132 8.81 6.08 8.48
CA LEU A 132 7.66 5.18 8.68
C LEU A 132 7.24 4.50 7.38
N PHE A 133 7.26 5.24 6.27
CA PHE A 133 6.98 4.71 4.94
C PHE A 133 7.99 3.63 4.53
N ASP A 134 9.29 3.88 4.72
CA ASP A 134 10.36 2.95 4.36
C ASP A 134 10.30 1.66 5.20
N PHE A 135 9.92 1.79 6.47
CA PHE A 135 9.65 0.64 7.33
C PHE A 135 8.47 -0.19 6.81
N GLU A 136 7.36 0.46 6.44
CA GLU A 136 6.15 -0.22 6.00
C GLU A 136 6.29 -0.82 4.59
N ILE A 137 7.20 -0.31 3.74
CA ILE A 137 7.50 -0.91 2.43
C ILE A 137 7.89 -2.38 2.60
N ALA A 138 8.80 -2.67 3.54
CA ALA A 138 9.27 -4.03 3.77
C ALA A 138 8.10 -4.94 4.22
N ALA A 139 7.25 -4.44 5.11
CA ALA A 139 6.08 -5.18 5.59
C ALA A 139 5.06 -5.46 4.46
N TYR A 140 4.83 -4.47 3.58
CA TYR A 140 3.97 -4.62 2.42
C TYR A 140 4.51 -5.64 1.43
N GLU A 141 5.80 -5.54 1.07
CA GLU A 141 6.45 -6.45 0.13
C GLU A 141 6.42 -7.90 0.65
N GLU A 142 6.71 -8.11 1.94
CA GLU A 142 6.61 -9.42 2.58
C GLU A 142 5.16 -9.94 2.56
N ALA A 143 4.18 -9.09 2.88
CA ALA A 143 2.77 -9.47 2.87
C ALA A 143 2.29 -9.89 1.48
N VAL A 144 2.69 -9.15 0.43
CA VAL A 144 2.37 -9.46 -0.97
C VAL A 144 3.03 -10.77 -1.37
N GLU A 145 4.33 -10.95 -1.10
CA GLU A 145 5.04 -12.17 -1.44
C GLU A 145 4.41 -13.40 -0.77
N LYS A 146 4.09 -13.29 0.53
CA LYS A 146 3.43 -14.34 1.31
C LYS A 146 2.07 -14.68 0.73
N TYR A 147 1.27 -13.67 0.37
CA TYR A 147 -0.04 -13.87 -0.25
C TYR A 147 0.07 -14.61 -1.59
N LEU A 148 0.95 -14.15 -2.48
CA LEU A 148 1.16 -14.75 -3.79
C LEU A 148 1.64 -16.20 -3.67
N LYS A 149 2.61 -16.48 -2.79
CA LYS A 149 3.10 -17.84 -2.51
C LYS A 149 2.02 -18.75 -1.94
N LEU A 150 1.20 -18.26 -1.00
CA LEU A 150 0.10 -19.03 -0.41
C LEU A 150 -0.94 -19.42 -1.45
N ARG A 151 -1.33 -18.47 -2.30
CA ARG A 151 -2.33 -18.66 -3.37
C ARG A 151 -1.92 -19.73 -4.38
N GLN A 152 -0.63 -19.93 -4.60
CA GLN A 152 -0.11 -20.93 -5.55
C GLN A 152 -0.16 -22.37 -5.03
N ARG A 153 -0.31 -22.61 -3.72
CA ARG A 153 -0.36 -23.97 -3.13
C ARG A 153 -1.64 -24.70 -3.54
N ALA A 154 -1.57 -25.98 -3.88
CA ALA A 154 -2.66 -26.74 -4.50
C ALA A 154 -4.07 -26.59 -3.84
N PRO A 155 -4.26 -26.81 -2.52
CA PRO A 155 -5.58 -26.65 -1.90
C PRO A 155 -6.05 -25.19 -1.87
N LEU A 156 -5.11 -24.25 -1.70
CA LEU A 156 -5.38 -22.82 -1.67
C LEU A 156 -5.65 -22.25 -3.07
N ARG A 157 -5.07 -22.83 -4.12
CA ARG A 157 -5.33 -22.44 -5.51
C ARG A 157 -6.77 -22.73 -5.92
N LEU A 158 -7.29 -23.88 -5.50
CA LEU A 158 -8.69 -24.25 -5.72
C LEU A 158 -9.62 -23.31 -4.95
N ALA A 159 -9.35 -23.07 -3.66
CA ALA A 159 -10.10 -22.12 -2.85
C ALA A 159 -10.03 -20.69 -3.43
N SER A 160 -8.86 -20.26 -3.90
CA SER A 160 -8.67 -18.94 -4.53
C SER A 160 -9.56 -18.76 -5.75
N LYS A 161 -9.64 -19.77 -6.62
CA LYS A 161 -10.53 -19.76 -7.79
C LYS A 161 -12.01 -19.80 -7.39
N LEU A 162 -12.37 -20.68 -6.45
CA LEU A 162 -13.74 -20.86 -5.99
C LEU A 162 -14.29 -19.57 -5.35
N PHE A 163 -13.49 -18.92 -4.51
CA PHE A 163 -13.86 -17.70 -3.78
C PHE A 163 -13.41 -16.40 -4.47
N ARG A 164 -12.89 -16.49 -5.70
CA ARG A 164 -12.49 -15.35 -6.55
C ARG A 164 -11.50 -14.37 -5.88
N PHE A 165 -10.50 -14.90 -5.20
CA PHE A 165 -9.40 -14.08 -4.68
C PHE A 165 -8.57 -13.52 -5.84
N LEU A 166 -8.43 -12.19 -5.87
CA LEU A 166 -7.74 -11.42 -6.91
C LEU A 166 -6.23 -11.39 -6.70
N ASP A 167 -5.48 -11.19 -7.78
CA ASP A 167 -4.03 -11.01 -7.70
C ASP A 167 -3.64 -9.59 -7.30
N VAL A 168 -2.37 -9.42 -6.94
CA VAL A 168 -1.74 -8.11 -6.68
C VAL A 168 -0.40 -8.11 -7.41
N PRO A 169 0.01 -7.01 -8.07
CA PRO A 169 1.32 -6.94 -8.70
C PRO A 169 2.43 -7.07 -7.66
N SER A 170 3.44 -7.88 -7.98
CA SER A 170 4.66 -7.98 -7.19
C SER A 170 5.59 -6.83 -7.60
N ILE A 171 5.53 -5.70 -6.91
CA ILE A 171 6.40 -4.55 -7.13
C ILE A 171 7.31 -4.40 -5.93
N ARG A 172 8.60 -4.14 -6.20
CA ARG A 172 9.55 -3.72 -5.18
C ARG A 172 9.67 -2.21 -5.21
N PHE A 173 9.37 -1.57 -4.08
CA PHE A 173 9.63 -0.16 -3.81
C PHE A 173 11.06 0.04 -3.33
N SER A 174 11.65 -0.97 -2.71
CA SER A 174 13.09 -1.02 -2.44
C SER A 174 13.86 -1.32 -3.73
N SER A 175 14.78 -0.43 -4.10
CA SER A 175 15.79 -0.65 -5.16
C SER A 175 17.08 -1.20 -4.60
#